data_AF-A0A069REU1-F1
#
_entry.id   AF-A0A069REU1-F1
#
_cell.length_a   1.000
_cell.length_b   1.000
_cell.length_c   1.000
_cell.angle_alpha   90.00
_cell.angle_beta   90.00
_cell.angle_gamma   90.00
#
_symmetry.space_group_name_H-M   'P 1'
#
loop_
_entity.id
_entity.type
_entity.pdbx_description
1 polymer ?
#
loop_
_entity_poly.entity_id
_entity_poly.type
_entity_poly.pdbx_seq_one_letter_code
_entity_poly.pdbx_strand_id
1 'polypeptide(L)' 'MGEKSTLEKARMKVVTEMKRHELNKAIRDGKDIETVKAISDEIMAMAQNKFELEDLLDPVGYNNYKRYVERG' A
#
# COMPACT_ATOMS: atom_id res chain seq x y z
N MET A 1 -12.64 -15.50 16.08
CA MET A 1 -11.73 -14.35 15.91
C MET A 1 -11.44 -13.99 14.44
N GLY A 2 -11.75 -14.84 13.45
CA GLY A 2 -11.43 -14.58 12.04
C GLY A 2 -12.24 -13.49 11.33
N GLU A 3 -13.56 -13.40 11.55
CA GLU A 3 -14.42 -12.47 10.80
C GLU A 3 -14.17 -10.99 11.11
N LYS A 4 -13.80 -10.66 12.35
CA LYS A 4 -13.47 -9.27 12.74
C LYS A 4 -12.23 -8.77 11.98
N SER A 5 -11.19 -9.60 11.88
CA SER A 5 -9.96 -9.26 11.16
C SER A 5 -10.20 -9.09 9.65
N THR A 6 -11.04 -9.92 9.04
CA THR A 6 -11.40 -9.78 7.61
C THR A 6 -12.15 -8.50 7.31
N LEU A 7 -13.13 -8.13 8.14
CA LEU A 7 -13.89 -6.89 7.96
C LEU A 7 -13.01 -5.65 8.21
N GLU A 8 -12.15 -5.69 9.21
CA GLU A 8 -11.20 -4.61 9.48
C GLU A 8 -10.22 -4.42 8.32
N LYS A 9 -9.68 -5.51 7.76
CA LYS A 9 -8.81 -5.46 6.57
C LYS A 9 -9.53 -4.86 5.36
N ALA A 10 -10.78 -5.28 5.11
CA ALA A 10 -11.58 -4.71 4.02
C ALA A 10 -11.83 -3.21 4.22
N ARG A 11 -12.14 -2.77 5.44
CA ARG A 11 -12.29 -1.35 5.77
C ARG A 11 -11.00 -0.56 5.53
N MET A 12 -9.85 -1.10 5.94
CA MET A 12 -8.57 -0.43 5.72
C MET A 12 -8.22 -0.34 4.23
N LYS A 13 -8.58 -1.33 3.40
CA LYS A 13 -8.45 -1.22 1.94
C LYS A 13 -9.25 -0.06 1.35
N VAL A 14 -10.46 0.18 1.84
CA VAL A 14 -11.30 1.31 1.40
C VAL A 14 -10.68 2.63 1.87
N VAL A 15 -10.31 2.73 3.15
CA VAL A 15 -9.70 3.96 3.71
C VAL A 15 -8.41 4.34 2.97
N THR A 16 -7.62 3.35 2.56
CA THR A 16 -6.34 3.58 1.86
C THR A 16 -6.46 3.62 0.34
N GLU A 17 -7.65 3.46 -0.24
CA GLU A 17 -7.86 3.32 -1.69
C GLU A 17 -7.23 4.46 -2.51
N MET A 18 -7.51 5.72 -2.15
CA MET A 18 -6.95 6.87 -2.85
C MET A 18 -5.42 6.87 -2.80
N LYS A 19 -4.85 6.55 -1.64
CA LYS A 19 -3.40 6.55 -1.45
C LYS A 19 -2.73 5.38 -2.19
N ARG A 20 -3.39 4.22 -2.29
CA ARG A 20 -2.95 3.10 -3.14
C ARG A 20 -2.96 3.47 -4.63
N HIS A 21 -3.93 4.26 -5.09
CA HIS A 21 -3.91 4.82 -6.45
C HIS A 21 -2.75 5.80 -6.66
N GLU A 22 -2.48 6.68 -5.69
CA GLU A 22 -1.30 7.56 -5.73
C GLU A 22 0.00 6.78 -5.80
N LEU A 23 0.14 5.70 -5.01
CA LEU A 23 1.31 4.82 -5.04
C LEU A 23 1.53 4.21 -6.42
N ASN A 24 0.48 3.63 -6.99
CA ASN A 24 0.53 3.03 -8.33
C ASN A 24 0.88 4.07 -9.40
N LYS A 25 0.35 5.30 -9.26
CA LYS A 25 0.70 6.40 -10.16
C LYS A 25 2.16 6.82 -10.00
N ALA A 26 2.67 6.97 -8.78
CA ALA A 26 4.06 7.36 -8.53
C ALA A 26 5.06 6.34 -9.10
N ILE A 27 4.77 5.05 -8.95
CA ILE A 27 5.55 3.95 -9.56
C ILE A 27 5.52 4.06 -11.09
N ARG A 28 4.33 4.23 -11.68
CA ARG A 28 4.17 4.34 -13.14
C ARG A 28 4.87 5.57 -13.71
N ASP A 29 4.80 6.69 -13.00
CA ASP A 29 5.38 7.96 -13.39
C ASP A 29 6.90 8.01 -13.12
N GLY A 30 7.50 6.94 -12.57
CA GLY A 30 8.93 6.83 -12.33
C GLY A 30 9.46 7.78 -11.27
N LYS A 31 8.67 8.06 -10.22
CA LYS A 31 9.09 8.92 -9.11
C LYS A 31 10.24 8.31 -8.32
N ASP A 32 11.07 9.13 -7.70
CA ASP A 32 12.16 8.62 -6.85
C ASP A 32 11.66 7.66 -5.76
N ILE A 33 12.54 6.76 -5.33
CA ILE A 33 12.19 5.71 -4.36
C ILE A 33 11.78 6.29 -3.02
N GLU A 34 12.35 7.43 -2.61
CA GLU A 34 11.98 8.10 -1.36
C GLU A 34 10.51 8.54 -1.39
N THR A 35 10.05 9.12 -2.51
CA THR A 35 8.65 9.47 -2.75
C THR A 35 7.75 8.23 -2.72
N VAL A 36 8.15 7.14 -3.37
CA VAL A 36 7.36 5.89 -3.38
C VAL A 36 7.27 5.28 -1.98
N LYS A 37 8.36 5.30 -1.20
CA LYS A 37 8.38 4.84 0.19
C LYS A 37 7.52 5.71 1.09
N ALA A 38 7.60 7.03 0.97
CA ALA A 38 6.78 7.96 1.74
C ALA A 38 5.28 7.69 1.53
N ILE A 39 4.86 7.46 0.28
CA ILE A 39 3.46 7.10 -0.02
C ILE A 39 3.07 5.77 0.63
N SER A 40 3.94 4.75 0.60
CA SER A 40 3.67 3.49 1.30
C SER A 40 3.59 3.65 2.82
N ASP A 41 4.43 4.50 3.40
CA ASP A 41 4.42 4.78 4.84
C ASP A 41 3.12 5.50 5.25
N GLU A 42 2.61 6.41 4.42
CA GLU A 42 1.30 7.03 4.61
C GLU A 42 0.15 6.00 4.56
N ILE A 43 0.19 5.05 3.61
CA ILE A 43 -0.79 3.95 3.55
C ILE A 43 -0.78 3.15 4.85
N MET A 44 0.42 2.80 5.34
CA MET A 44 0.60 2.03 6.57
C MET A 44 0.11 2.81 7.80
N ALA A 45 0.40 4.11 7.88
CA ALA A 45 -0.06 4.99 8.94
C ALA A 45 -1.59 5.14 8.94
N MET A 46 -2.22 5.28 7.77
CA MET A 46 -3.69 5.30 7.64
C MET A 46 -4.32 3.98 8.10
N ALA A 47 -3.65 2.86 7.87
CA ALA A 47 -4.04 1.54 8.37
C ALA A 47 -3.65 1.31 9.85
N GLN A 48 -3.19 2.36 10.54
CA GLN A 48 -2.74 2.32 11.94
C GLN A 48 -1.65 1.28 12.20
N ASN A 49 -0.87 0.91 11.17
CA ASN A 49 0.14 -0.16 11.22
C ASN A 49 -0.40 -1.50 11.73
N LYS A 50 -1.71 -1.76 11.57
CA LYS A 50 -2.35 -3.02 11.98
C LYS A 50 -2.23 -4.13 10.94
N PHE A 51 -1.80 -3.78 9.74
CA PHE A 51 -1.75 -4.65 8.57
C PHE A 51 -0.48 -4.35 7.80
N GLU A 52 0.03 -5.37 7.10
CA GLU A 52 1.17 -5.20 6.21
C GLU A 52 0.76 -4.53 4.90
N LEU A 53 1.72 -3.94 4.19
CA LEU A 53 1.42 -3.30 2.90
C LEU A 53 0.87 -4.32 1.88
N GLU A 54 1.32 -5.57 1.95
CA GLU A 54 0.80 -6.68 1.14
C GLU A 54 -0.67 -7.02 1.44
N ASP A 55 -1.12 -6.76 2.67
CA ASP A 55 -2.51 -6.95 3.07
C ASP A 55 -3.40 -5.85 2.51
N LEU A 56 -2.85 -4.64 2.36
CA LEU A 56 -3.57 -3.43 1.96
C LEU A 56 -3.60 -3.28 0.43
N LEU A 57 -2.53 -3.63 -0.26
CA LEU A 57 -2.48 -3.63 -1.72
C LEU A 57 -3.16 -4.87 -2.32
N ASP A 58 -3.49 -4.79 -3.61
CA ASP A 58 -3.73 -5.99 -4.39
C ASP A 58 -2.39 -6.67 -4.75
N PRO A 59 -2.40 -7.98 -5.10
CA PRO A 59 -1.15 -8.70 -5.37
C PRO A 59 -0.31 -8.08 -6.50
N VAL A 60 -0.93 -7.43 -7.48
CA VAL A 60 -0.21 -6.80 -8.59
C VAL A 60 0.44 -5.50 -8.11
N GLY A 61 -0.31 -4.66 -7.38
CA GLY A 61 0.18 -3.43 -6.77
C GLY A 61 1.36 -3.67 -5.82
N TYR A 62 1.26 -4.68 -4.95
CA TYR A 62 2.35 -5.02 -4.03
C TYR A 62 3.61 -5.50 -4.77
N ASN A 63 3.45 -6.38 -5.77
CA ASN A 63 4.60 -6.85 -6.56
C ASN A 63 5.26 -5.72 -7.35
N ASN A 64 4.48 -4.78 -7.89
CA ASN A 64 5.01 -3.61 -8.58
C ASN A 64 5.80 -2.72 -7.62
N TYR A 65 5.25 -2.43 -6.43
CA TYR A 65 5.95 -1.69 -5.38
C TYR A 65 7.26 -2.37 -4.99
N LYS A 66 7.21 -3.67 -4.67
CA LYS A 66 8.39 -4.45 -4.25
C LYS A 66 9.50 -4.40 -5.29
N ARG A 67 9.17 -4.68 -6.55
CA ARG A 67 10.12 -4.60 -7.68
C ARG A 67 10.67 -3.19 -7.87
N TYR A 68 9.86 -2.17 -7.64
CA TYR A 68 10.29 -0.78 -7.78
C TYR A 68 11.34 -0.42 -6.73
N VAL A 69 11.07 -0.77 -5.47
CA VAL A 69 11.96 -0.50 -4.34
C VAL A 69 13.22 -1.36 -4.36
N GLU A 70 13.16 -2.60 -4.85
CA GLU A 70 14.33 -3.48 -4.99
C GLU A 70 15.26 -3.07 -6.14
N ARG A 71 14.80 -2.25 -7.08
CA ARG A 71 15.53 -1.89 -8.31
C ARG A 71 16.38 -0.63 -8.23
N GLY A 72 16.18 0.24 -7.25
CA GLY A 72 17.03 1.41 -7.07
C GLY A 72 17.49 1.58 -5.63
#